data_AF-A0A164LBK7-F1
#
_entry.id   AF-A0A164LBK7-F1
#
_cell.length_a   1.000
_cell.length_b   1.000
_cell.length_c   1.000
_cell.angle_alpha   90.00
_cell.angle_beta   90.00
_cell.angle_gamma   90.00
#
_symmetry.space_group_name_H-M   'P 1'
#
loop_
_entity.id
_entity.type
_entity.pdbx_description
1 polymer ?
#
loop_
_entity_poly.entity_id
_entity_poly.type
_entity_poly.pdbx_seq_one_letter_code
_entity_poly.pdbx_strand_id
1 'polypeptide(L)'
;MYTKVQTEQEKVIFNGIWEECWNEKGFGLEYFQGTDQFIFWKDGQAVGCVEIKKYSLKNEAFPFSGCEQLKGKFDTVMEVDKLSILKEFRGKGMLEDIMYFLSEYMKEKELTYFTALLEPRLYLTLKRSLLVEQVGEKLHYKGDDVVPSIINVHKAIQKLEEKKWYKELKEGKLIELMKV
;
A
#
# COMPACT_ATOMS: atom_id res chain seq x y z
N MET A 1 2.05 -15.10 2.72
CA MET A 1 3.30 -15.07 1.91
C MET A 1 3.15 -14.01 0.84
N TYR A 2 4.22 -13.47 0.26
CA TYR A 2 4.12 -12.55 -0.88
C TYR A 2 5.15 -12.88 -1.96
N THR A 3 4.86 -12.48 -3.19
CA THR A 3 5.75 -12.60 -4.36
C THR A 3 5.89 -11.23 -5.02
N LYS A 4 7.13 -10.83 -5.35
CA LYS A 4 7.37 -9.68 -6.22
C LYS A 4 7.10 -10.11 -7.67
N VAL A 5 6.29 -9.36 -8.40
CA VAL A 5 5.96 -9.64 -9.80
C VAL A 5 7.21 -9.45 -10.66
N GLN A 6 7.60 -10.48 -11.40
CA GLN A 6 8.73 -10.49 -12.33
C GLN A 6 8.39 -11.06 -13.71
N THR A 7 7.25 -11.75 -13.83
CA THR A 7 6.80 -12.41 -15.06
C THR A 7 5.45 -11.89 -15.54
N GLU A 8 5.15 -12.08 -16.82
CA GLU A 8 3.84 -11.71 -17.38
C GLU A 8 2.70 -12.52 -16.78
N GLN A 9 2.92 -13.79 -16.41
CA GLN A 9 1.92 -14.60 -15.71
C GLN A 9 1.57 -14.01 -14.34
N GLU A 10 2.58 -13.61 -13.56
CA GLU A 10 2.34 -12.93 -12.28
C GLU A 10 1.65 -11.58 -12.49
N LYS A 11 2.01 -10.85 -13.55
CA LYS A 11 1.37 -9.57 -13.88
C LYS A 11 -0.12 -9.73 -14.17
N VAL A 12 -0.52 -10.79 -14.86
CA VAL A 12 -1.94 -11.13 -15.08
C VAL A 12 -2.66 -11.38 -13.75
N ILE A 13 -2.04 -12.13 -12.83
CA ILE A 13 -2.62 -12.40 -11.50
C ILE A 13 -2.75 -11.12 -10.69
N PHE A 14 -1.67 -10.32 -10.64
CA PHE A 14 -1.66 -9.02 -9.98
C PHE A 14 -2.78 -8.13 -10.52
N ASN A 15 -2.91 -8.04 -11.85
CA ASN A 15 -3.94 -7.25 -12.51
C ASN A 15 -5.35 -7.71 -12.17
N GLY A 16 -5.61 -9.01 -12.24
CA GLY A 16 -6.92 -9.57 -11.91
C GLY A 16 -7.40 -9.17 -10.50
N ILE A 17 -6.51 -9.16 -9.50
CA ILE A 17 -6.88 -8.81 -8.11
C ILE A 17 -7.35 -7.35 -8.00
N TRP A 18 -6.53 -6.39 -8.46
CA TRP A 18 -6.87 -4.98 -8.29
C TRP A 18 -8.00 -4.56 -9.23
N GLU A 19 -8.07 -5.10 -10.45
CA GLU A 19 -9.15 -4.83 -11.39
C GLU A 19 -10.50 -5.27 -10.82
N GLU A 20 -10.58 -6.46 -10.22
CA GLU A 20 -11.81 -6.91 -9.55
C GLU A 20 -12.22 -5.93 -8.46
N CYS A 21 -11.29 -5.53 -7.59
CA CYS A 21 -11.56 -4.61 -6.49
C CYS A 21 -11.94 -3.19 -6.96
N TRP A 22 -11.38 -2.73 -8.08
CA TRP A 22 -11.65 -1.41 -8.65
C TRP A 22 -12.99 -1.40 -9.39
N ASN A 23 -13.30 -2.46 -10.14
CA ASN A 23 -14.58 -2.65 -10.81
C ASN A 23 -15.75 -2.70 -9.82
N GLU A 24 -15.58 -3.34 -8.64
CA GLU A 24 -16.57 -3.32 -7.55
C GLU A 24 -16.97 -1.89 -7.12
N LYS A 25 -16.05 -0.93 -7.29
CA LYS A 25 -16.19 0.46 -6.84
C LYS A 25 -16.46 1.45 -7.98
N GLY A 26 -16.42 0.98 -9.23
CA GLY A 26 -16.59 1.84 -10.40
C GLY A 26 -15.37 2.68 -10.76
N PHE A 27 -14.17 2.32 -10.27
CA PHE A 27 -12.93 2.99 -10.67
C PHE A 27 -12.53 2.65 -12.11
N GLY A 28 -12.04 3.65 -12.85
CA GLY A 28 -11.40 3.45 -14.15
C GLY A 28 -10.07 2.71 -14.00
N LEU A 29 -9.79 1.77 -14.91
CA LEU A 29 -8.60 0.90 -14.84
C LEU A 29 -7.39 1.57 -15.49
N GLU A 30 -6.24 1.54 -14.81
CA GLU A 30 -4.98 2.10 -15.32
C GLU A 30 -3.77 1.24 -15.00
N TYR A 31 -2.96 1.02 -16.04
CA TYR A 31 -1.77 0.18 -15.98
C TYR A 31 -0.53 1.06 -16.00
N PHE A 32 0.37 0.82 -15.03
CA PHE A 32 1.67 1.46 -14.98
C PHE A 32 2.78 0.43 -15.29
N GLN A 33 3.92 0.94 -15.74
CA GLN A 33 5.12 0.15 -16.04
C GLN A 33 6.28 0.67 -15.17
N GLY A 34 7.25 -0.19 -14.89
CA GLY A 34 8.43 0.19 -14.09
C GLY A 34 8.12 0.46 -12.62
N THR A 35 7.03 -0.12 -12.11
CA THR A 35 6.62 -0.07 -10.70
C THR A 35 6.98 -1.38 -10.00
N ASP A 36 7.15 -1.31 -8.68
CA ASP A 36 7.28 -2.50 -7.86
C ASP A 36 5.88 -3.03 -7.54
N GLN A 37 5.57 -4.24 -8.00
CA GLN A 37 4.27 -4.88 -7.83
C GLN A 37 4.42 -6.15 -7.00
N PHE A 38 3.50 -6.36 -6.05
CA PHE A 38 3.54 -7.51 -5.14
C PHE A 38 2.17 -8.17 -5.04
N ILE A 39 2.18 -9.50 -5.01
CA ILE A 39 1.01 -10.36 -4.83
C ILE A 39 1.11 -11.02 -3.45
N PHE A 40 0.01 -11.01 -2.71
CA PHE A 40 -0.12 -11.67 -1.41
C PHE A 40 -0.90 -12.97 -1.56
N TRP A 41 -0.39 -14.01 -0.92
CA TRP A 41 -0.89 -15.37 -1.02
C TRP A 41 -1.34 -15.91 0.33
N LYS A 42 -2.45 -16.63 0.32
CA LYS A 42 -2.99 -17.37 1.46
C LYS A 42 -3.50 -18.74 0.98
N ASP A 43 -3.02 -19.81 1.61
CA ASP A 43 -3.41 -21.19 1.30
C ASP A 43 -3.30 -21.55 -0.19
N GLY A 44 -2.27 -21.03 -0.87
CA GLY A 44 -2.03 -21.25 -2.31
C GLY A 44 -2.84 -20.36 -3.25
N GLN A 45 -3.75 -19.54 -2.74
CA GLN A 45 -4.54 -18.59 -3.52
C GLN A 45 -3.92 -17.18 -3.47
N ALA A 46 -3.96 -16.44 -4.58
CA ALA A 46 -3.63 -15.03 -4.64
C ALA A 46 -4.84 -14.21 -4.11
N VAL A 47 -4.64 -13.41 -3.07
CA VAL A 47 -5.74 -12.82 -2.28
C VAL A 47 -5.68 -11.31 -2.13
N GLY A 48 -4.53 -10.71 -2.45
CA GLY A 48 -4.31 -9.29 -2.35
C GLY A 48 -3.09 -8.84 -3.11
N CYS A 49 -2.96 -7.54 -3.32
CA CYS A 49 -1.83 -6.97 -4.01
C CYS A 49 -1.55 -5.53 -3.54
N VAL A 50 -0.35 -5.04 -3.84
CA VAL A 50 0.01 -3.64 -3.70
C VAL A 50 0.98 -3.25 -4.81
N GLU A 51 0.84 -2.03 -5.31
CA GLU A 51 1.79 -1.39 -6.21
C GLU A 51 2.52 -0.27 -5.45
N ILE A 52 3.83 -0.19 -5.66
CA ILE A 52 4.66 0.87 -5.12
C ILE A 52 5.41 1.49 -6.29
N LYS A 53 5.22 2.79 -6.48
CA LYS A 53 5.83 3.55 -7.58
C LYS A 53 6.68 4.69 -7.05
N LYS A 54 7.71 5.04 -7.80
CA LYS A 54 8.48 6.26 -7.53
C LYS A 54 7.53 7.45 -7.59
N TYR A 55 7.73 8.38 -6.68
CA TYR A 55 6.95 9.60 -6.66
C TYR A 55 7.11 10.38 -7.99
N SER A 56 5.99 10.77 -8.58
CA SER A 56 5.94 11.62 -9.78
C SER A 56 5.48 13.02 -9.40
N LEU A 57 6.21 14.04 -9.83
CA LEU A 57 5.78 15.44 -9.72
C LEU A 57 4.52 15.74 -10.54
N LYS A 58 4.23 14.90 -11.53
CA LYS A 58 3.00 14.94 -12.32
C LYS A 58 2.06 13.86 -11.78
N ASN A 59 1.35 14.17 -10.70
CA ASN A 59 0.19 13.40 -10.28
C ASN A 59 -1.06 14.18 -10.71
N GLU A 60 -1.87 13.57 -11.58
CA GLU A 60 -3.01 14.23 -12.22
C GLU A 60 -4.17 14.51 -11.25
N ALA A 61 -4.30 13.72 -10.18
CA ALA A 61 -5.40 13.84 -9.24
C ALA A 61 -5.12 14.89 -8.15
N PHE A 62 -3.92 14.83 -7.55
CA PHE A 62 -3.55 15.70 -6.45
C PHE A 62 -2.06 16.04 -6.47
N PRO A 63 -1.68 17.33 -6.47
CA PRO A 63 -0.29 17.76 -6.54
C PRO A 63 0.39 17.67 -5.15
N PHE A 64 0.79 16.48 -4.74
CA PHE A 64 1.53 16.26 -3.48
C PHE A 64 2.82 17.10 -3.37
N SER A 65 3.36 17.59 -4.49
CA SER A 65 4.53 18.48 -4.52
C SER A 65 4.30 19.80 -3.79
N GLY A 66 3.04 20.23 -3.64
CA GLY A 66 2.65 21.40 -2.86
C GLY A 66 2.66 21.18 -1.35
N CYS A 67 2.76 19.94 -0.87
CA CYS A 67 2.77 19.64 0.56
C CYS A 67 4.13 19.98 1.19
N GLU A 68 4.14 20.95 2.12
CA GLU A 68 5.35 21.43 2.81
C GLU A 68 6.26 20.31 3.34
N GLN A 69 5.66 19.27 3.92
CA GLN A 69 6.38 18.14 4.52
C GLN A 69 7.22 17.30 3.56
N LEU A 70 6.89 17.31 2.27
CA LEU A 70 7.61 16.59 1.21
C LEU A 70 8.72 17.41 0.56
N LYS A 71 8.78 18.73 0.80
CA LYS A 71 9.78 19.62 0.20
C LYS A 71 11.19 19.12 0.50
N GLY A 72 12.00 18.99 -0.55
CA GLY A 72 13.39 18.53 -0.47
C GLY A 72 13.57 17.05 -0.16
N LYS A 73 12.52 16.23 -0.20
CA LYS A 73 12.58 14.80 0.17
C LYS A 73 12.14 13.85 -0.93
N PHE A 74 11.80 14.35 -2.12
CA PHE A 74 11.14 13.58 -3.19
C PHE A 74 11.87 12.27 -3.58
N ASP A 75 13.20 12.22 -3.48
CA ASP A 75 14.00 11.01 -3.77
C ASP A 75 13.76 9.86 -2.78
N THR A 76 13.20 10.17 -1.62
CA THR A 76 12.86 9.22 -0.53
C THR A 76 11.34 9.12 -0.32
N VAL A 77 10.56 9.62 -1.28
CA VAL A 77 9.09 9.51 -1.30
C VAL A 77 8.70 8.50 -2.37
N MET A 78 7.77 7.62 -2.01
CA MET A 78 7.11 6.74 -2.97
C MET A 78 5.60 6.91 -2.88
N GLU A 79 4.90 6.39 -3.88
CA GLU A 79 3.45 6.32 -3.89
C GLU A 79 3.00 4.87 -3.75
N VAL A 80 2.08 4.62 -2.82
CA VAL A 80 1.39 3.33 -2.69
C VAL A 80 0.10 3.42 -3.49
N ASP A 81 -0.08 2.48 -4.40
CA ASP A 81 -1.21 2.39 -5.32
C ASP A 81 -1.73 0.95 -5.34
N LYS A 82 -2.94 0.75 -5.88
CA LYS A 82 -3.57 -0.57 -6.11
C LYS A 82 -3.59 -1.52 -4.90
N LEU A 83 -3.52 -0.99 -3.68
CA LEU A 83 -3.69 -1.80 -2.47
C LEU A 83 -5.09 -2.42 -2.48
N SER A 84 -5.14 -3.71 -2.74
CA SER A 84 -6.39 -4.43 -2.99
C SER A 84 -6.37 -5.76 -2.24
N ILE A 85 -7.52 -6.12 -1.67
CA ILE A 85 -7.74 -7.40 -1.00
C ILE A 85 -9.09 -7.90 -1.51
N LEU A 86 -9.11 -9.12 -2.06
CA LEU A 86 -10.33 -9.75 -2.55
C LEU A 86 -11.37 -9.84 -1.43
N LYS A 87 -12.65 -9.69 -1.79
CA LYS A 87 -13.74 -9.44 -0.85
C LYS A 87 -13.84 -10.48 0.25
N GLU A 88 -13.67 -11.74 -0.11
CA GLU A 88 -13.71 -12.90 0.77
C GLU A 88 -12.53 -12.99 1.75
N PHE A 89 -11.48 -12.18 1.57
CA PHE A 89 -10.31 -12.12 2.45
C PHE A 89 -10.22 -10.85 3.30
N ARG A 90 -11.13 -9.88 3.09
CA ARG A 90 -11.20 -8.65 3.89
C ARG A 90 -11.55 -8.97 5.36
N GLY A 91 -10.89 -8.30 6.29
CA GLY A 91 -11.08 -8.52 7.74
C GLY A 91 -10.49 -9.82 8.29
N LYS A 92 -9.71 -10.56 7.50
CA LYS A 92 -9.09 -11.84 7.88
C LYS A 92 -7.56 -11.76 8.07
N GLY A 93 -7.04 -10.60 8.49
CA GLY A 93 -5.62 -10.38 8.76
C GLY A 93 -4.78 -9.92 7.55
N MET A 94 -5.35 -9.85 6.35
CA MET A 94 -4.58 -9.53 5.13
C MET A 94 -4.09 -8.08 5.08
N LEU A 95 -4.83 -7.15 5.68
CA LEU A 95 -4.37 -5.77 5.75
C LEU A 95 -3.16 -5.65 6.68
N GLU A 96 -3.16 -6.39 7.79
CA GLU A 96 -2.07 -6.49 8.74
C GLU A 96 -0.80 -7.05 8.07
N ASP A 97 -0.93 -8.12 7.29
CA ASP A 97 0.18 -8.68 6.52
C ASP A 97 0.76 -7.69 5.49
N ILE A 98 -0.11 -6.97 4.77
CA ILE A 98 0.31 -5.93 3.82
C ILE A 98 0.98 -4.75 4.55
N MET A 99 0.43 -4.30 5.69
CA MET A 99 1.03 -3.23 6.48
C MET A 99 2.40 -3.64 7.05
N TYR A 100 2.53 -4.89 7.50
CA TYR A 100 3.81 -5.45 7.93
C TYR A 100 4.82 -5.41 6.77
N PHE A 101 4.44 -5.95 5.60
CA PHE A 101 5.27 -5.93 4.41
C PHE A 101 5.70 -4.51 4.04
N LEU A 102 4.76 -3.56 3.96
CA LEU A 102 5.06 -2.17 3.63
C LEU A 102 6.03 -1.58 4.65
N SER A 103 5.90 -1.90 5.94
CA SER A 103 6.83 -1.40 6.97
C SER A 103 8.27 -1.90 6.75
N GLU A 104 8.44 -3.14 6.30
CA GLU A 104 9.76 -3.70 6.03
C GLU A 104 10.33 -3.15 4.72
N TYR A 105 9.50 -3.04 3.68
CA TYR A 105 9.88 -2.39 2.42
C TYR A 105 10.33 -0.94 2.64
N MET A 106 9.60 -0.20 3.47
CA MET A 106 9.94 1.17 3.86
C MET A 106 11.32 1.27 4.54
N LYS A 107 11.64 0.32 5.42
CA LYS A 107 12.95 0.25 6.10
C LYS A 107 14.07 -0.07 5.11
N GLU A 108 13.87 -1.07 4.27
CA GLU A 108 14.86 -1.50 3.27
C GLU A 108 15.21 -0.37 2.29
N LYS A 109 14.23 0.45 1.90
CA LYS A 109 14.40 1.55 0.94
C LYS A 109 14.70 2.91 1.59
N GLU A 110 14.84 2.96 2.91
CA GLU A 110 15.12 4.19 3.67
C GLU A 110 14.14 5.34 3.34
N LEU A 111 12.85 5.02 3.17
CA LEU A 111 11.84 5.99 2.76
C LEU A 111 11.50 6.97 3.89
N THR A 112 11.17 8.21 3.53
CA THR A 112 10.68 9.21 4.50
C THR A 112 9.15 9.28 4.52
N TYR A 113 8.51 9.17 3.34
CA TYR A 113 7.06 9.23 3.20
C TYR A 113 6.52 8.27 2.14
N PHE A 114 5.30 7.81 2.38
CA PHE A 114 4.42 7.39 1.30
C PHE A 114 3.35 8.44 1.01
N THR A 115 3.02 8.57 -0.26
CA THR A 115 1.83 9.26 -0.75
C THR A 115 0.82 8.22 -1.23
N ALA A 116 -0.48 8.50 -1.12
CA ALA A 116 -1.52 7.64 -1.65
C ALA A 116 -2.82 8.42 -1.87
N LEU A 117 -3.59 8.01 -2.87
CA LEU A 117 -4.99 8.39 -3.03
C LEU A 117 -5.84 7.25 -2.47
N LEU A 118 -6.36 7.42 -1.26
CA LEU A 118 -7.05 6.35 -0.54
C LEU A 118 -8.56 6.47 -0.71
N GLU A 119 -9.25 5.37 -1.00
CA GLU A 119 -10.71 5.32 -0.88
C GLU A 119 -11.11 5.61 0.60
N PRO A 120 -12.19 6.38 0.86
CA PRO A 120 -12.53 6.87 2.19
C PRO A 120 -12.58 5.82 3.31
N ARG A 121 -13.13 4.62 3.06
CA ARG A 121 -13.17 3.54 4.06
C ARG A 121 -11.79 2.99 4.35
N LEU A 122 -10.93 2.83 3.34
CA LEU A 122 -9.55 2.44 3.53
C LEU A 122 -8.77 3.51 4.32
N TYR A 123 -8.95 4.79 3.99
CA TYR A 123 -8.38 5.91 4.76
C TYR A 123 -8.79 5.83 6.24
N LEU A 124 -10.09 5.69 6.53
CA LEU A 124 -10.59 5.60 7.91
C LEU A 124 -10.06 4.37 8.64
N THR A 125 -9.88 3.26 7.93
CA THR A 125 -9.33 2.02 8.48
C THR A 125 -7.85 2.21 8.85
N LEU A 126 -7.05 2.73 7.92
CA LEU A 126 -5.62 2.95 8.13
C LEU A 126 -5.36 4.01 9.20
N LYS A 127 -6.16 5.08 9.26
CA LYS A 127 -6.04 6.14 10.28
C LYS A 127 -6.17 5.63 11.72
N ARG A 128 -6.82 4.49 11.94
CA ARG A 128 -6.93 3.85 13.27
C ARG A 128 -5.66 3.09 13.65
N SER A 129 -4.92 2.60 12.66
CA SER A 129 -3.73 1.76 12.85
C SER A 129 -2.43 2.53 12.68
N LEU A 130 -2.43 3.58 11.85
CA LEU A 130 -1.29 4.35 11.41
C LEU A 130 -1.58 5.86 11.52
N LEU A 131 -0.51 6.66 11.58
CA LEU A 131 -0.60 8.11 11.45
C LEU A 131 -0.69 8.50 9.97
N VAL A 132 -1.89 8.34 9.41
CA VAL A 132 -2.24 8.77 8.05
C VAL A 132 -2.76 10.21 8.10
N GLU A 133 -2.06 11.12 7.43
CA GLU A 133 -2.44 12.53 7.32
C GLU A 133 -3.23 12.75 6.03
N GLN A 134 -4.40 13.38 6.13
CA GLN A 134 -5.11 13.87 4.95
C GLN A 134 -4.56 15.26 4.61
N VAL A 135 -4.08 15.43 3.38
CA VAL A 135 -3.34 16.64 2.96
C VAL A 135 -4.08 17.48 1.90
N GLY A 136 -5.27 17.05 1.54
CA GLY A 136 -6.18 17.74 0.63
C GLY A 136 -7.62 17.37 0.91
N GLU A 137 -8.55 18.10 0.30
CA GLU A 137 -9.96 17.75 0.36
C GLU A 137 -10.21 16.40 -0.35
N LYS A 138 -11.29 15.73 0.05
CA LYS A 138 -11.77 14.56 -0.68
C LYS A 138 -12.17 15.00 -2.08
N LEU A 139 -11.71 14.29 -3.11
CA LEU A 139 -12.00 14.60 -4.51
C LEU A 139 -12.53 13.36 -5.23
N HIS A 140 -13.34 13.59 -6.26
CA HIS A 140 -13.78 12.54 -7.16
C HIS A 140 -12.71 12.28 -8.20
N TYR A 141 -12.26 11.03 -8.32
CA TYR A 141 -11.21 10.64 -9.24
C TYR A 141 -11.52 9.31 -9.89
N LYS A 142 -11.68 9.33 -11.22
CA LYS A 142 -11.87 8.14 -12.06
C LYS A 142 -13.02 7.23 -11.60
N GLY A 143 -14.13 7.81 -11.12
CA GLY A 143 -15.38 7.08 -10.88
C GLY A 143 -15.76 6.90 -9.41
N ASP A 144 -14.86 7.16 -8.45
CA ASP A 144 -15.18 7.16 -7.02
C ASP A 144 -14.35 8.23 -6.28
N ASP A 145 -14.68 8.47 -5.02
CA ASP A 145 -14.02 9.45 -4.17
C ASP A 145 -12.69 8.91 -3.64
N VAL A 146 -11.69 9.80 -3.55
CA VAL A 146 -10.37 9.52 -2.97
C VAL A 146 -9.97 10.61 -1.99
N VAL A 147 -9.13 10.21 -1.03
CA VAL A 147 -8.58 11.05 0.03
C VAL A 147 -7.07 11.15 -0.16
N PRO A 148 -6.53 12.32 -0.57
CA PRO A 148 -5.09 12.54 -0.67
C PRO A 148 -4.44 12.40 0.69
N SER A 149 -3.53 11.43 0.78
CA SER A 149 -2.98 10.98 2.05
C SER A 149 -1.46 10.93 2.02
N ILE A 150 -0.84 11.38 3.11
CA ILE A 150 0.59 11.23 3.37
C ILE A 150 0.79 10.38 4.62
N ILE A 151 1.75 9.47 4.55
CA ILE A 151 2.14 8.60 5.65
C ILE A 151 3.62 8.86 5.94
N ASN A 152 3.91 9.40 7.12
CA ASN A 152 5.29 9.50 7.60
C ASN A 152 5.77 8.11 8.01
N VAL A 153 6.79 7.60 7.32
CA VAL A 153 7.29 6.23 7.45
C VAL A 153 7.74 5.91 8.87
N HIS A 154 8.57 6.78 9.46
CA HIS A 154 9.12 6.58 10.79
C HIS A 154 8.02 6.51 11.85
N LYS A 155 7.09 7.47 11.81
CA LYS A 155 5.95 7.52 12.73
C LYS A 155 5.01 6.33 12.54
N ALA A 156 4.80 5.89 11.29
CA ALA A 156 3.98 4.73 10.98
C ALA A 156 4.58 3.44 11.57
N ILE A 157 5.89 3.22 11.38
CA ILE A 157 6.60 2.06 11.92
C ILE A 157 6.53 2.03 13.45
N GLN A 158 6.83 3.17 14.12
CA GLN A 158 6.72 3.25 15.58
C GLN A 158 5.33 2.85 16.08
N LYS A 159 4.27 3.31 15.40
CA LYS A 159 2.89 2.96 15.75
C LYS A 159 2.55 1.50 15.48
N LEU A 160 3.12 0.91 14.44
CA LEU A 160 2.97 -0.52 14.15
C LEU A 160 3.68 -1.38 15.20
N GLU A 161 4.87 -0.99 15.65
CA GLU A 161 5.64 -1.71 16.67
C GLU A 161 4.94 -1.75 18.05
N GLU A 162 3.99 -0.85 18.30
CA GLU A 162 3.12 -0.90 19.49
C GLU A 162 2.05 -2.01 19.39
N LYS A 163 1.72 -2.49 18.18
CA LYS A 163 0.62 -3.43 17.95
C LYS A 163 1.03 -4.87 18.25
N LYS A 164 0.14 -5.62 18.91
CA LYS A 164 0.34 -7.04 19.24
C LYS A 164 0.57 -7.89 17.98
N TRP A 165 -0.32 -7.79 16.99
CA TRP A 165 -0.24 -8.55 15.75
C TRP A 165 1.08 -8.29 14.98
N TYR A 166 1.63 -7.07 15.05
CA TYR A 166 2.87 -6.73 14.37
C TYR A 166 4.06 -7.44 15.00
N LYS A 167 4.11 -7.50 16.34
CA LYS A 167 5.14 -8.23 17.09
C LYS A 167 5.06 -9.73 16.80
N GLU A 168 3.86 -10.29 16.78
CA GLU A 168 3.63 -11.71 16.48
C GLU A 168 4.09 -12.08 15.06
N LEU A 169 3.78 -11.25 14.05
CA LEU A 169 4.28 -11.44 12.68
C LEU A 169 5.81 -11.35 12.61
N LYS A 170 6.41 -10.37 13.30
CA LYS A 170 7.87 -10.19 13.35
C LYS A 170 8.58 -11.40 13.96
N GLU A 171 8.08 -11.89 15.09
CA GLU A 171 8.61 -13.08 15.78
C GLU A 171 8.45 -14.34 14.91
N GLY A 172 7.27 -14.55 14.32
CA GLY A 172 7.01 -15.66 13.43
C GLY A 172 7.97 -15.70 12.24
N LYS A 173 8.24 -14.55 11.61
CA LYS A 173 9.20 -14.42 10.52
C LYS A 173 10.63 -14.69 10.94
N LEU A 174 11.03 -14.24 12.13
CA LEU A 174 12.36 -14.51 12.68
C LEU A 174 12.57 -16.02 12.90
N ILE A 175 11.55 -16.72 13.43
CA ILE A 175 11.60 -18.17 13.63
C ILE A 175 11.71 -18.92 12.29
N GLU A 176 10.98 -18.49 11.25
CA GLU A 176 11.11 -19.07 9.90
C GLU A 176 12.55 -18.94 9.36
N LEU A 177 13.18 -17.78 9.52
CA LEU A 177 14.55 -17.52 9.06
C LEU A 177 15.60 -18.36 9.80
N MET A 178 15.39 -18.65 11.09
CA MET A 178 16.31 -19.46 11.90
C MET A 178 16.21 -20.97 11.66
N LYS A 179 15.20 -21.42 10.89
CA LYS A 179 15.01 -22.84 10.53
C LYS A 179 15.70 -23.22 9.21
N VAL A 180 16.38 -22.27 8.56
CA VAL A 180 17.11 -22.43 7.29
C VAL A 180 18.58 -22.67 7.55
#